data_AF-A0A0G4N081-F1
#
_entry.id   AF-A0A0G4N081-F1
#
_cell.length_a   1.000
_cell.length_b   1.000
_cell.length_c   1.000
_cell.angle_alpha   90.00
_cell.angle_beta   90.00
_cell.angle_gamma   90.00
#
_symmetry.space_group_name_H-M   'P 1'
#
loop_
_entity.id
_entity.type
_entity.pdbx_description
1 polymer ?
#
loop_
_entity_poly.entity_id
_entity_poly.type
_entity_poly.pdbx_seq_one_letter_code
_entity_poly.pdbx_strand_id
1 'polypeptide(L)'
;SSLADQLALHPALRFNAGGHINHSLFWRNLAPAASPDAQHPEAAAPRLAAAVVATWGSFDAMLDAFSRALVGVQGSGWGWLVKQD
;
A
#
# COMPACT_ATOMS: atom_id res chain seq x y z
N SER A 1 -20.52 9.51 27.53
CA SER A 1 -20.99 10.14 26.28
C SER A 1 -22.14 9.33 25.73
N SER A 2 -23.08 9.95 25.01
CA SER A 2 -24.19 9.23 24.37
C SER A 2 -23.70 8.45 23.14
N LEU A 3 -24.49 7.48 22.68
CA LEU A 3 -24.21 6.79 21.41
C LEU A 3 -24.13 7.78 20.24
N ALA A 4 -24.98 8.82 20.24
CA ALA A 4 -24.96 9.86 19.23
C ALA A 4 -23.63 10.63 19.20
N ASP A 5 -23.08 10.97 20.38
CA ASP A 5 -21.78 11.64 20.49
C ASP A 5 -20.64 10.75 19.98
N GLN A 6 -20.70 9.44 20.23
CA GLN A 6 -19.69 8.49 19.75
C GLN A 6 -19.74 8.36 18.23
N LEU A 7 -20.93 8.23 17.65
CA LEU A 7 -21.12 8.14 16.19
C LEU A 7 -20.66 9.42 15.47
N ALA A 8 -20.85 10.59 16.09
CA ALA A 8 -20.40 11.87 15.54
C ALA A 8 -18.86 11.96 15.40
N LEU A 9 -18.10 11.21 16.22
CA LEU A 9 -16.64 11.17 16.16
C LEU A 9 -16.09 10.21 15.10
N HIS A 10 -16.90 9.25 14.63
CA HIS A 10 -16.43 8.21 13.71
C HIS A 10 -15.77 8.75 12.43
N PRO A 11 -16.29 9.78 11.74
CA PRO A 11 -15.65 10.30 10.53
C PRO A 11 -14.25 10.85 10.80
N ALA A 12 -14.09 11.63 11.88
CA ALA A 12 -12.81 12.20 12.26
C ALA A 12 -11.81 11.10 12.67
N LEU A 13 -12.28 10.07 13.39
CA LEU A 13 -11.45 8.92 13.75
C LEU A 13 -11.00 8.15 12.51
N ARG A 14 -11.92 7.83 11.58
CA ARG A 14 -11.57 7.09 10.35
C ARG A 14 -10.57 7.85 9.49
N PHE A 15 -10.75 9.17 9.35
CA PHE A 15 -9.85 10.00 8.55
C PHE A 15 -8.46 10.08 9.18
N ASN A 16 -8.36 10.44 10.46
CA ASN A 16 -7.07 10.66 11.11
C ASN A 16 -6.35 9.34 11.41
N ALA A 17 -7.06 8.31 11.91
CA ALA A 17 -6.45 7.01 12.16
C ALA A 17 -6.07 6.32 10.85
N GLY A 18 -6.92 6.41 9.81
CA GLY A 18 -6.59 5.92 8.46
C GLY A 18 -5.36 6.63 7.90
N GLY A 19 -5.28 7.95 8.03
CA GLY A 19 -4.11 8.72 7.67
C GLY A 19 -2.85 8.26 8.41
N HIS A 20 -2.92 8.11 9.73
CA HIS A 20 -1.80 7.62 10.54
C HIS A 20 -1.32 6.23 10.08
N ILE A 21 -2.25 5.27 9.94
CA ILE A 21 -1.93 3.90 9.48
C ILE A 21 -1.28 3.93 8.10
N ASN A 22 -1.88 4.64 7.14
CA ASN A 22 -1.39 4.69 5.77
C ASN A 22 0.04 5.25 5.72
N HIS A 23 0.31 6.37 6.41
CA HIS A 23 1.65 6.96 6.42
C HIS A 23 2.66 6.12 7.21
N SER A 24 2.26 5.52 8.34
CA SER A 24 3.13 4.61 9.08
C SER A 24 3.52 3.37 8.26
N LEU A 25 2.68 2.91 7.34
CA LEU A 25 3.03 1.85 6.39
C LEU A 25 3.91 2.40 5.26
N PHE A 26 3.56 3.55 4.68
CA PHE A 26 4.31 4.20 3.61
C PHE A 26 5.78 4.45 4.00
N TRP A 27 6.03 4.98 5.20
CA TRP A 27 7.42 5.23 5.62
C TRP A 27 8.21 3.96 5.89
N ARG A 28 7.56 2.86 6.25
CA ARG A 28 8.22 1.56 6.48
C ARG A 28 8.51 0.79 5.19
N ASN A 29 7.89 1.16 4.07
CA ASN A 29 8.11 0.52 2.78
C ASN A 29 8.95 1.37 1.80
N LEU A 30 9.55 2.45 2.29
CA LEU A 30 10.51 3.28 1.57
C LEU A 30 11.89 3.16 2.20
N ALA A 31 12.91 3.14 1.36
CA ALA A 31 14.31 3.14 1.77
C ALA A 31 15.13 4.02 0.81
N PRO A 32 16.31 4.50 1.21
CA PRO A 32 17.26 5.12 0.28
C PRO A 32 17.55 4.19 -0.91
N ALA A 33 17.65 4.73 -2.12
CA ALA A 33 17.83 3.93 -3.33
C ALA A 33 19.09 3.05 -3.33
N ALA A 34 20.12 3.44 -2.57
CA ALA A 34 21.35 2.65 -2.40
C ALA A 34 21.25 1.55 -1.33
N SER A 35 20.12 1.44 -0.62
CA SER A 35 19.90 0.40 0.39
C SER A 35 19.77 -0.99 -0.26
N PRO A 36 20.29 -2.06 0.35
CA PRO A 36 19.97 -3.44 -0.03
C PRO A 36 18.46 -3.70 -0.08
N ASP A 37 17.68 -3.03 0.78
CA ASP A 37 16.22 -3.18 0.85
C ASP A 37 15.49 -2.58 -0.35
N ALA A 38 16.14 -1.68 -1.10
CA ALA A 38 15.61 -1.06 -2.31
C ALA A 38 16.07 -1.79 -3.60
N GLN A 39 16.78 -2.90 -3.48
CA GLN A 39 17.17 -3.72 -4.62
C GLN A 39 15.97 -4.44 -5.24
N HIS A 40 16.19 -5.04 -6.41
CA HIS A 40 15.15 -5.78 -7.12
C HIS A 40 14.46 -6.81 -6.19
N PRO A 41 13.13 -7.00 -6.27
CA PRO A 41 12.38 -7.85 -5.33
C PRO A 41 12.88 -9.29 -5.26
N GLU A 42 13.52 -9.79 -6.31
CA GLU A 42 14.11 -11.13 -6.32
C GLU A 42 15.23 -11.28 -5.27
N ALA A 43 15.98 -10.21 -5.01
CA ALA A 43 17.02 -10.17 -3.98
C ALA A 43 16.46 -9.80 -2.61
N ALA A 44 15.60 -8.78 -2.54
CA ALA A 44 15.12 -8.22 -1.28
C ALA A 44 13.89 -8.93 -0.69
N ALA A 45 13.04 -9.54 -1.53
CA ALA A 45 11.75 -10.11 -1.15
C ALA A 45 11.35 -11.34 -2.00
N PRO A 46 12.14 -12.42 -2.00
CA PRO A 46 12.02 -13.53 -2.97
C PRO A 46 10.65 -14.23 -2.95
N ARG A 47 10.03 -14.36 -1.76
CA ARG A 47 8.68 -14.94 -1.65
C ARG A 47 7.60 -14.07 -2.30
N LEU A 48 7.73 -12.75 -2.17
CA LEU A 48 6.81 -11.80 -2.81
C LEU A 48 7.05 -11.79 -4.32
N ALA A 49 8.32 -11.77 -4.76
CA ALA A 49 8.66 -11.81 -6.17
C ALA A 49 8.05 -13.03 -6.88
N ALA A 50 8.15 -14.22 -6.28
CA ALA A 50 7.53 -15.43 -6.81
C ALA A 50 5.99 -15.33 -6.89
N ALA A 51 5.33 -14.77 -5.87
CA ALA A 51 3.88 -14.57 -5.87
C ALA A 51 3.44 -13.54 -6.92
N VAL A 52 4.25 -12.49 -7.13
CA VAL A 52 4.03 -11.48 -8.17
C VAL A 52 4.12 -12.12 -9.57
N VAL A 53 5.17 -12.90 -9.84
CA VAL A 53 5.31 -13.62 -11.11
C VAL A 53 4.16 -14.60 -11.33
N ALA A 54 3.73 -15.32 -10.29
CA ALA A 54 2.59 -16.24 -10.39
C ALA A 54 1.27 -15.54 -10.76
N THR A 55 1.09 -14.28 -10.34
CA THR A 55 -0.17 -13.53 -10.56
C THR A 55 -0.14 -12.68 -11.83
N TRP A 56 0.98 -12.00 -12.12
CA TRP A 56 1.11 -11.03 -13.21
C TRP A 56 2.08 -11.46 -14.33
N GLY A 57 2.78 -12.58 -14.17
CA GLY A 57 3.77 -13.09 -15.14
C GLY A 57 5.15 -12.44 -15.02
N SER A 58 5.24 -11.16 -14.65
CA SER A 58 6.50 -10.47 -14.35
C SER A 58 6.32 -9.35 -13.34
N PHE A 59 7.43 -8.85 -12.78
CA PHE A 59 7.40 -7.69 -11.91
C PHE A 59 6.99 -6.42 -12.67
N ASP A 60 7.49 -6.22 -13.90
CA ASP A 60 7.10 -5.09 -14.75
C ASP A 60 5.60 -5.08 -15.06
N ALA A 61 5.01 -6.24 -15.35
CA ALA A 61 3.57 -6.35 -15.59
C ALA A 61 2.74 -5.99 -14.35
N MET A 62 3.23 -6.34 -13.15
CA MET A 62 2.62 -5.90 -11.89
C MET A 62 2.77 -4.40 -11.68
N LEU A 63 3.95 -3.83 -11.90
CA LEU A 63 4.19 -2.39 -11.77
C LEU A 63 3.31 -1.58 -12.74
N ASP A 64 3.14 -2.07 -13.95
CA ASP A 64 2.24 -1.51 -14.96
C ASP A 64 0.78 -1.53 -14.50
N ALA A 65 0.31 -2.67 -13.97
CA ALA A 65 -1.05 -2.79 -13.43
C ALA A 65 -1.26 -1.89 -12.22
N PHE A 66 -0.28 -1.84 -11.31
CA PHE A 66 -0.30 -1.01 -10.11
C PHE A 66 -0.31 0.48 -10.45
N SER A 67 0.54 0.90 -11.39
CA SER A 67 0.61 2.28 -11.87
C SER A 67 -0.70 2.72 -12.53
N ARG A 68 -1.32 1.87 -13.36
CA ARG A 68 -2.64 2.14 -13.94
C ARG A 68 -3.71 2.31 -12.86
N ALA A 69 -3.71 1.46 -11.83
CA ALA A 69 -4.65 1.59 -10.72
C ALA A 69 -4.46 2.90 -9.94
N LEU A 70 -3.22 3.29 -9.66
CA LEU A 70 -2.89 4.55 -9.00
C LEU A 70 -3.31 5.78 -9.81
N VAL A 71 -3.00 5.81 -11.10
CA VAL A 71 -3.38 6.92 -12.00
C VAL A 71 -4.91 7.04 -12.13
N GLY A 72 -5.63 5.93 -12.02
CA GLY A 72 -7.09 5.92 -12.07
C GLY A 72 -7.79 6.49 -10.83
N VAL A 73 -7.06 6.76 -9.73
CA VAL A 73 -7.65 7.34 -8.52
C VAL A 73 -8.10 8.79 -8.79
N GLN A 74 -9.40 9.04 -8.63
CA GLN A 74 -9.96 10.38 -8.74
C GLN A 74 -9.98 11.06 -7.36
N GLY A 75 -9.27 12.20 -7.25
CA GLY A 75 -9.10 12.90 -5.97
C GLY A 75 -8.01 12.27 -5.10
N SER A 76 -8.06 12.50 -3.79
CA SER A 76 -7.07 11.94 -2.85
C SER A 76 -7.35 10.47 -2.56
N GLY A 77 -6.33 9.62 -2.68
CA GLY A 77 -6.45 8.20 -2.37
C GLY A 77 -5.12 7.46 -2.31
N TRP A 78 -5.19 6.15 -2.15
CA TRP A 78 -4.04 5.24 -2.02
C TRP A 78 -4.24 4.02 -2.91
N GLY A 79 -3.15 3.50 -3.47
CA GLY A 79 -3.09 2.17 -4.07
C GLY A 79 -2.26 1.24 -3.20
N TRP A 80 -2.70 0.00 -3.03
CA TRP A 80 -2.04 -0.98 -2.17
C TRP A 80 -1.87 -2.31 -2.91
N LEU A 81 -0.67 -2.89 -2.83
CA LEU A 81 -0.45 -4.31 -3.10
C LEU A 81 -0.77 -5.08 -1.82
N VAL A 82 -1.73 -5.99 -1.88
CA VAL A 82 -2.22 -6.72 -0.71
C VAL A 82 -2.20 -8.22 -0.96
N LYS A 83 -1.97 -8.99 0.12
CA LYS A 83 -2.27 -10.42 0.13
C LYS A 83 -3.71 -10.57 0.64
N GLN A 84 -4.57 -11.17 -0.16
CA GLN A 84 -5.93 -11.51 0.23
C GLN A 84 -5.97 -13.01 0.56
N ASP A 85 -6.43 -13.34 1.76
CA ASP A 85 -6.65 -14.72 2.21
C ASP A 85 -8.01 -15.25 1.74
#